data_AF-A0A1F5Y0R3-F1
#
_entry.id   AF-A0A1F5Y0R3-F1
#
_cell.length_a   1.000
_cell.length_b   1.000
_cell.length_c   1.000
_cell.angle_alpha   90.00
_cell.angle_beta   90.00
_cell.angle_gamma   90.00
#
_symmetry.space_group_name_H-M   'P 1'
#
loop_
_entity.id
_entity.type
_entity.pdbx_description
1 polymer ?
#
loop_
_entity_poly.entity_id
_entity_poly.type
_entity_poly.pdbx_seq_one_letter_code
_entity_poly.pdbx_strand_id
1 'polypeptide(L)'
;MKIYYVANARMPSEKAHGIQLAKMCEAFLLSGADLELVLPRRRGSNDDLKRFYGLKVDIPVKRLPVLNLGFIISSLSFMFAYIVYLRGRKGAILYTIDMDNFSFIFLRFLCLPYFSEIHDVKKKTFLWKVFLKKIFGVIVINSKIEKNLIETFEIASEKVIVKPNGIDLEMFSGKISKEEARKKLNLPPDKEIAVYVGREVSWKGMEILTEAQKLLPDEIIHIVSGRPYQEIPYWLSAADLFIVLGTKKNEYSYRHTSPMKLFEYMASGRPILAADTPANREIVSENEAYFYEPDNPKDLADKISKIMTNPPDSKLKIDNARRKVENYTWSKRAQNILEFMKLDARKFGAACFLFDENKNLILLQKRDGNTAMFPNKWGFFGGGLEGNETPKEGLIRELKEEIGLTFREDELIPLWDNFFAEYNVQRSLFVIKKWIPESSMIIGEGEGVKWIPIDEIFEYDLSDFARKDLERFLRENI
;
A
#
# COMPACT_ATOMS: atom_id res chain seq x y z
N MET A 1 -0.40 -4.59 14.62
CA MET A 1 0.87 -4.21 13.92
C MET A 1 1.17 -2.75 14.22
N LYS A 2 2.37 -2.42 14.73
CA LYS A 2 2.76 -1.04 15.06
C LYS A 2 3.31 -0.32 13.84
N ILE A 3 2.78 0.87 13.52
CA ILE A 3 3.19 1.69 12.38
C ILE A 3 3.58 3.09 12.87
N TYR A 4 4.77 3.56 12.49
CA TYR A 4 5.13 4.97 12.53
C TYR A 4 5.01 5.55 11.13
N TYR A 5 3.96 6.33 10.90
CA TYR A 5 3.76 7.01 9.62
C TYR A 5 4.54 8.34 9.65
N VAL A 6 5.71 8.38 9.03
CA VAL A 6 6.55 9.58 8.95
C VAL A 6 6.18 10.38 7.71
N ALA A 7 5.78 11.64 7.88
CA ALA A 7 5.47 12.52 6.75
C ALA A 7 6.00 13.93 6.98
N ASN A 8 6.78 14.46 6.03
CA ASN A 8 7.25 15.84 6.07
C ASN A 8 6.17 16.85 5.61
N ALA A 9 4.97 16.74 6.17
CA ALA A 9 3.81 17.52 5.80
C ALA A 9 3.47 18.60 6.84
N ARG A 10 2.90 19.73 6.40
CA ARG A 10 2.20 20.66 7.29
C ARG A 10 0.73 20.22 7.36
N MET A 11 0.27 19.79 8.53
CA MET A 11 -1.13 19.42 8.76
C MET A 11 -1.77 20.26 9.88
N PRO A 12 -3.06 20.64 9.75
CA PRO A 12 -3.95 20.34 8.62
C PRO A 12 -3.61 21.12 7.33
N SER A 13 -4.12 20.65 6.19
CA SER A 13 -3.92 21.20 4.85
C SER A 13 -5.14 20.87 3.97
N GLU A 14 -5.62 21.88 3.24
CA GLU A 14 -6.72 21.78 2.26
C GLU A 14 -6.26 21.22 0.89
N LYS A 15 -5.02 20.76 0.78
CA LYS A 15 -4.49 20.13 -0.43
C LYS A 15 -4.84 18.63 -0.43
N ALA A 16 -4.96 18.04 -1.61
CA ALA A 16 -5.31 16.62 -1.79
C ALA A 16 -4.39 15.68 -0.99
N HIS A 17 -3.08 15.95 -0.90
CA HIS A 17 -2.16 15.15 -0.09
C HIS A 17 -2.50 15.14 1.41
N GLY A 18 -3.13 16.21 1.93
CA GLY A 18 -3.54 16.28 3.33
C GLY A 18 -4.74 15.39 3.59
N ILE A 19 -5.71 15.38 2.67
CA ILE A 19 -6.89 14.50 2.72
C ILE A 19 -6.44 13.04 2.58
N GLN A 20 -5.60 12.73 1.59
CA GLN A 20 -5.04 11.39 1.39
C GLN A 20 -4.35 10.89 2.66
N LEU A 21 -3.45 11.70 3.25
CA LEU A 21 -2.68 11.31 4.44
C LEU A 21 -3.61 11.06 5.64
N ALA A 22 -4.58 11.94 5.87
CA ALA A 22 -5.55 11.80 6.95
C ALA A 22 -6.46 10.56 6.76
N LYS A 23 -7.01 10.37 5.56
CA LYS A 23 -7.88 9.24 5.24
C LYS A 23 -7.15 7.89 5.26
N MET A 24 -5.88 7.86 4.86
CA MET A 24 -5.05 6.66 5.03
C MET A 24 -4.76 6.34 6.50
N CYS A 25 -4.45 7.34 7.33
CA CYS A 25 -4.29 7.11 8.77
C CYS A 25 -5.57 6.56 9.40
N GLU A 26 -6.72 7.17 9.11
CA GLU A 26 -8.04 6.69 9.53
C GLU A 26 -8.27 5.24 9.10
N ALA A 27 -8.02 4.91 7.83
CA ALA A 27 -8.26 3.58 7.31
C ALA A 27 -7.34 2.51 7.91
N PHE A 28 -6.07 2.84 8.18
CA PHE A 28 -5.17 1.94 8.90
C PHE A 28 -5.64 1.67 10.33
N LEU A 29 -6.03 2.72 11.07
CA LEU A 29 -6.55 2.60 12.44
C LEU A 29 -7.83 1.75 12.46
N LEU A 30 -8.78 2.01 11.58
CA LEU A 30 -10.02 1.23 11.44
C LEU A 30 -9.76 -0.22 11.00
N SER A 31 -8.63 -0.50 10.36
CA SER A 31 -8.21 -1.85 9.97
C SER A 31 -7.36 -2.55 11.05
N GLY A 32 -7.30 -1.99 12.27
CA GLY A 32 -6.64 -2.60 13.43
C GLY A 32 -5.13 -2.37 13.52
N ALA A 33 -4.57 -1.43 12.77
CA ALA A 33 -3.18 -1.01 12.96
C ALA A 33 -3.03 -0.11 14.19
N ASP A 34 -1.96 -0.31 14.96
CA ASP A 34 -1.55 0.65 15.98
C ASP A 34 -0.65 1.70 15.31
N LEU A 35 -1.23 2.84 14.94
CA LEU A 35 -0.58 3.87 14.12
C LEU A 35 -0.30 5.14 14.92
N GLU A 36 0.91 5.67 14.76
CA GLU A 36 1.28 7.03 15.18
C GLU A 36 1.81 7.82 13.97
N LEU A 37 1.18 8.96 13.69
CA LEU A 37 1.56 9.88 12.62
C LEU A 37 2.64 10.86 13.13
N VAL A 38 3.84 10.79 12.56
CA VAL A 38 5.00 11.59 12.94
C VAL A 38 5.18 12.75 11.95
N LEU A 39 5.04 13.98 12.44
CA LEU A 39 5.03 15.22 11.64
C LEU A 39 6.03 16.25 12.16
N PRO A 40 6.50 17.19 11.32
CA PRO A 40 7.22 18.37 11.78
C PRO A 40 6.28 19.36 12.50
N ARG A 41 6.76 20.01 13.57
CA ARG A 41 6.06 21.10 14.27
C ARG A 41 6.27 22.43 13.54
N ARG A 42 5.30 22.81 12.69
CA ARG A 42 5.34 24.06 11.91
C ARG A 42 4.25 25.04 12.37
N ARG A 43 4.42 26.33 12.04
CA ARG A 43 3.40 27.36 12.31
C ARG A 43 2.10 27.03 11.56
N GLY A 44 0.96 27.18 12.24
CA GLY A 44 -0.37 26.84 11.71
C GLY A 44 -0.74 25.36 11.81
N SER A 45 0.07 24.54 12.51
CA SER A 45 -0.31 23.17 12.85
C SER A 45 -1.41 23.14 13.91
N ASN A 46 -2.36 22.23 13.73
CA ASN A 46 -3.43 21.92 14.68
C ASN A 46 -3.56 20.40 14.78
N ASP A 47 -3.83 19.89 15.98
CA ASP A 47 -3.96 18.46 16.26
C ASP A 47 -5.40 17.94 16.14
N ASP A 48 -6.39 18.82 15.99
CA ASP A 48 -7.77 18.46 15.70
C ASP A 48 -7.97 18.06 14.21
N LEU A 49 -7.24 17.03 13.78
CA LEU A 49 -7.31 16.47 12.44
C LEU A 49 -8.66 15.78 12.20
N LYS A 50 -9.24 15.19 13.25
CA LYS A 50 -10.54 14.50 13.18
C LYS A 50 -11.63 15.46 12.74
N ARG A 51 -11.76 16.62 13.40
CA ARG A 51 -12.75 17.62 13.00
C ARG A 51 -12.43 18.22 11.62
N PHE A 52 -11.17 18.56 11.36
CA PHE A 52 -10.78 19.22 10.11
C PHE A 52 -11.10 18.35 8.87
N TYR A 53 -10.78 17.06 8.93
CA TYR A 53 -10.96 16.12 7.81
C TYR A 53 -12.27 15.32 7.88
N GLY A 54 -13.08 15.48 8.93
CA GLY A 54 -14.30 14.70 9.14
C GLY A 54 -14.01 13.20 9.32
N LEU A 55 -13.06 12.87 10.19
CA LEU A 55 -12.67 11.48 10.46
C LEU A 55 -13.57 10.84 11.52
N LYS A 56 -13.74 9.52 11.41
CA LYS A 56 -14.44 8.63 12.33
C LYS A 56 -13.60 8.36 13.58
N VAL A 57 -12.27 8.37 13.45
CA VAL A 57 -11.32 8.09 14.54
C VAL A 57 -10.30 9.22 14.70
N ASP A 58 -9.79 9.35 15.92
CA ASP A 58 -8.69 10.26 16.22
C ASP A 58 -7.37 9.66 15.73
N ILE A 59 -6.54 10.48 15.09
CA ILE A 59 -5.21 10.08 14.63
C ILE A 59 -4.21 10.41 15.76
N PRO A 60 -3.48 9.43 16.33
CA PRO A 60 -2.39 9.73 17.25
C PRO A 60 -1.27 10.47 16.52
N VAL A 61 -1.01 11.73 16.87
CA VAL A 61 0.00 12.57 16.20
C VAL A 61 1.18 12.86 17.13
N LYS A 62 2.40 12.59 16.65
CA LYS A 62 3.62 13.12 17.24
C LYS A 62 4.20 14.25 16.40
N ARG A 63 4.20 15.46 16.94
CA ARG A 63 4.92 16.59 16.33
C ARG A 63 6.35 16.72 16.87
N LEU A 64 7.31 16.70 15.97
CA LEU A 64 8.73 16.83 16.29
C LEU A 64 9.21 18.28 16.07
N PRO A 65 10.05 18.82 16.96
CA PRO A 65 10.59 20.16 16.80
C PRO A 65 11.43 20.26 15.51
N VAL A 66 11.31 21.39 14.80
CA VAL A 66 12.08 21.68 13.60
C VAL A 66 12.59 23.12 13.63
N LEU A 67 13.71 23.37 12.96
CA LEU A 67 14.24 24.72 12.75
C LEU A 67 13.45 25.38 11.63
N ASN A 68 12.71 26.46 11.94
CA ASN A 68 11.86 27.16 10.97
C ASN A 68 12.64 28.18 10.11
N LEU A 69 13.77 27.75 9.54
CA LEU A 69 14.67 28.57 8.71
C LEU A 69 14.55 28.16 7.23
N GLY A 70 13.36 28.30 6.66
CA GLY A 70 13.05 27.87 5.30
C GLY A 70 12.85 26.35 5.16
N PHE A 71 12.37 25.92 3.98
CA PHE A 71 11.93 24.53 3.77
C PHE A 71 13.06 23.51 3.95
N ILE A 72 14.23 23.76 3.36
CA ILE A 72 15.35 22.79 3.38
C ILE A 72 15.85 22.56 4.81
N ILE A 73 16.14 23.62 5.57
CA ILE A 73 16.64 23.52 6.95
C ILE A 73 15.56 22.92 7.87
N SER A 74 14.28 23.26 7.66
CA SER A 74 13.16 22.64 8.36
C SER A 74 13.09 21.13 8.08
N SER A 75 13.26 20.71 6.84
CA SER A 75 13.26 19.29 6.45
C SER A 75 14.46 18.53 7.01
N LEU A 76 15.67 19.10 6.96
CA LEU A 76 16.87 18.48 7.53
C LEU A 76 16.80 18.34 9.06
N SER A 77 16.29 19.37 9.75
CA SER A 77 16.06 19.30 11.20
C SER A 77 14.95 18.30 11.57
N PHE A 78 13.90 18.19 10.74
CA PHE A 78 12.90 17.12 10.89
C PHE A 78 13.52 15.74 10.73
N MET A 79 14.42 15.57 9.75
CA MET A 79 15.13 14.31 9.54
C MET A 79 15.94 13.89 10.75
N PHE A 80 16.69 14.82 11.33
CA PHE A 80 17.41 14.57 12.57
C PHE A 80 16.45 14.23 13.72
N ALA A 81 15.36 15.00 13.86
CA ALA A 81 14.41 14.81 14.96
C ALA A 81 13.71 13.45 14.89
N TYR A 82 13.29 12.97 13.72
CA TYR A 82 12.65 11.65 13.63
C TYR A 82 13.63 10.52 13.90
N ILE A 83 14.92 10.66 13.54
CA ILE A 83 15.92 9.62 13.86
C ILE A 83 16.01 9.48 15.37
N VAL A 84 16.17 10.59 16.08
CA VAL A 84 16.26 10.60 17.54
C VAL A 84 14.99 10.01 18.17
N TYR A 85 13.82 10.39 17.65
CA TYR A 85 12.54 9.95 18.17
C TYR A 85 12.25 8.45 17.97
N LEU A 86 12.66 7.91 16.82
CA LEU A 86 12.39 6.53 16.42
C LEU A 86 13.51 5.56 16.81
N ARG A 87 14.69 6.06 17.21
CA ARG A 87 15.81 5.24 17.68
C ARG A 87 15.38 4.39 18.88
N GLY A 88 15.71 3.10 18.83
CA GLY A 88 15.42 2.15 19.91
C GLY A 88 13.99 1.60 19.90
N ARG A 89 13.11 2.07 19.02
CA ARG A 89 11.80 1.43 18.80
C ARG A 89 12.02 0.10 18.08
N LYS A 90 11.46 -0.99 18.62
CA LYS A 90 11.55 -2.35 18.05
C LYS A 90 10.15 -2.85 17.69
N GLY A 91 10.08 -3.83 16.80
CA GLY A 91 8.82 -4.49 16.42
C GLY A 91 7.81 -3.59 15.69
N ALA A 92 8.28 -2.51 15.07
CA ALA A 92 7.44 -1.55 14.36
C ALA A 92 7.83 -1.44 12.88
N ILE A 93 6.89 -1.01 12.05
CA ILE A 93 7.11 -0.67 10.66
C ILE A 93 7.17 0.86 10.50
N LEU A 94 8.11 1.33 9.69
CA LEU A 94 8.14 2.71 9.23
C LEU A 94 7.34 2.81 7.93
N TYR A 95 6.36 3.70 7.88
CA TYR A 95 5.61 3.99 6.68
C TYR A 95 5.84 5.45 6.32
N THR A 96 6.14 5.76 5.05
CA THR A 96 6.39 7.14 4.61
C THR A 96 5.69 7.43 3.31
N ILE A 97 5.50 8.72 3.02
CA ILE A 97 4.92 9.23 1.78
C ILE A 97 5.85 10.29 1.19
N ASP A 98 6.00 10.29 -0.13
CA ASP A 98 6.93 11.13 -0.90
C ASP A 98 6.50 12.61 -1.02
N MET A 99 6.39 13.30 0.12
CA MET A 99 6.06 14.74 0.19
C MET A 99 7.13 15.65 -0.41
N ASP A 100 8.37 15.17 -0.47
CA ASP A 100 9.51 15.79 -1.12
C ASP A 100 10.49 14.69 -1.59
N ASN A 101 11.66 15.06 -2.10
CA ASN A 101 12.62 14.11 -2.69
C ASN A 101 13.73 13.62 -1.74
N PHE A 102 13.73 14.01 -0.45
CA PHE A 102 14.88 13.71 0.41
C PHE A 102 14.57 13.46 1.89
N SER A 103 13.44 13.91 2.42
CA SER A 103 13.13 13.85 3.86
C SER A 103 13.00 12.42 4.40
N PHE A 104 12.76 11.43 3.55
CA PHE A 104 12.65 10.02 3.91
C PHE A 104 14.01 9.29 3.97
N ILE A 105 15.09 9.87 3.45
CA ILE A 105 16.33 9.13 3.16
C ILE A 105 16.97 8.51 4.41
N PHE A 106 16.81 9.13 5.59
CA PHE A 106 17.41 8.62 6.82
C PHE A 106 16.58 7.54 7.54
N LEU A 107 15.36 7.24 7.08
CA LEU A 107 14.57 6.14 7.64
C LEU A 107 15.30 4.80 7.51
N ARG A 108 16.07 4.59 6.44
CA ARG A 108 16.87 3.37 6.23
C ARG A 108 17.92 3.11 7.32
N PHE A 109 18.29 4.12 8.11
CA PHE A 109 19.31 4.01 9.16
C PHE A 109 18.71 3.62 10.53
N LEU A 110 17.39 3.45 10.62
CA LEU A 110 16.71 3.08 11.86
C LEU A 110 16.60 1.56 12.09
N CYS A 111 17.17 0.74 11.20
CA CYS A 111 17.14 -0.74 11.28
C CYS A 111 15.73 -1.32 11.49
N LEU A 112 14.71 -0.63 10.99
CA LEU A 112 13.31 -1.07 10.99
C LEU A 112 12.86 -1.31 9.53
N PRO A 113 11.96 -2.26 9.29
CA PRO A 113 11.35 -2.42 7.97
C PRO A 113 10.62 -1.13 7.61
N TYR A 114 10.87 -0.63 6.40
CA TYR A 114 10.26 0.60 5.92
C TYR A 114 9.62 0.43 4.56
N PHE A 115 8.44 1.04 4.43
CA PHE A 115 7.62 1.06 3.24
C PHE A 115 7.38 2.50 2.83
N SER A 116 7.30 2.76 1.52
CA SER A 116 7.05 4.10 0.99
C SER A 116 5.87 4.10 0.05
N GLU A 117 5.00 5.08 0.22
CA GLU A 117 4.03 5.47 -0.78
C GLU A 117 4.67 6.47 -1.75
N ILE A 118 4.55 6.23 -3.05
CA ILE A 118 5.12 7.05 -4.12
C ILE A 118 4.02 7.50 -5.09
N HIS A 119 3.84 8.81 -5.19
CA HIS A 119 2.77 9.45 -5.97
C HIS A 119 3.21 9.97 -7.32
N ASP A 120 4.52 10.10 -7.55
CA ASP A 120 5.07 10.64 -8.79
C ASP A 120 6.17 9.77 -9.35
N VAL A 121 6.31 9.78 -10.67
CA VAL A 121 7.47 9.26 -11.40
C VAL A 121 8.74 9.91 -10.84
N LYS A 122 9.74 9.10 -10.50
CA LYS A 122 10.99 9.56 -9.90
C LYS A 122 12.12 9.54 -10.92
N LYS A 123 12.88 10.64 -10.96
CA LYS A 123 14.12 10.73 -11.72
C LYS A 123 15.21 9.93 -11.01
N LYS A 124 16.08 9.27 -11.78
CA LYS A 124 17.23 8.51 -11.27
C LYS A 124 18.21 9.45 -10.56
N THR A 125 18.11 9.54 -9.24
CA THR A 125 19.01 10.32 -8.40
C THR A 125 19.71 9.40 -7.41
N PHE A 126 20.88 9.82 -6.93
CA PHE A 126 21.63 9.08 -5.91
C PHE A 126 20.79 8.86 -4.64
N LEU A 127 20.04 9.88 -4.19
CA LEU A 127 19.17 9.78 -3.01
C LEU A 127 18.10 8.71 -3.16
N TRP A 128 17.35 8.72 -4.27
CA TRP A 128 16.34 7.69 -4.54
C TRP A 128 16.95 6.30 -4.67
N LYS A 129 18.10 6.15 -5.35
CA LYS A 129 18.82 4.86 -5.45
C LYS A 129 19.21 4.32 -4.07
N VAL A 130 19.75 5.19 -3.21
CA VAL A 130 20.14 4.82 -1.84
C VAL A 130 18.90 4.47 -1.00
N PHE A 131 17.82 5.23 -1.10
CA PHE A 131 16.59 4.95 -0.35
C PHE A 131 15.95 3.62 -0.75
N LEU A 132 15.82 3.37 -2.05
CA LEU A 132 15.12 2.18 -2.56
C LEU A 132 15.94 0.89 -2.37
N LYS A 133 17.27 0.96 -2.28
CA LYS A 133 18.13 -0.23 -2.16
C LYS A 133 17.79 -1.16 -0.98
N LYS A 134 17.30 -0.62 0.14
CA LYS A 134 16.97 -1.41 1.35
C LYS A 134 15.48 -1.37 1.69
N ILE A 135 14.64 -0.87 0.78
CA ILE A 135 13.20 -0.77 1.05
C ILE A 135 12.58 -2.16 1.10
N PHE A 136 11.60 -2.32 1.99
CA PHE A 136 10.85 -3.57 2.11
C PHE A 136 9.76 -3.64 1.05
N GLY A 137 9.01 -2.55 0.87
CA GLY A 137 8.02 -2.47 -0.20
C GLY A 137 7.61 -1.04 -0.54
N VAL A 138 7.05 -0.87 -1.74
CA VAL A 138 6.61 0.40 -2.30
C VAL A 138 5.15 0.30 -2.73
N ILE A 139 4.37 1.28 -2.32
CA ILE A 139 2.98 1.43 -2.71
C ILE A 139 2.92 2.57 -3.73
N VAL A 140 2.43 2.28 -4.93
CA VAL A 140 2.28 3.30 -5.98
C VAL A 140 0.82 3.50 -6.35
N ILE A 141 0.47 4.68 -6.85
CA ILE A 141 -0.93 5.00 -7.18
C ILE A 141 -1.37 4.57 -8.59
N ASN A 142 -0.43 4.15 -9.44
CA ASN A 142 -0.70 3.61 -10.78
C ASN A 142 0.45 2.73 -11.31
N SER A 143 0.16 1.96 -12.36
CA SER A 143 1.10 1.05 -13.02
C SER A 143 2.24 1.79 -13.73
N LYS A 144 2.05 3.06 -14.09
CA LYS A 144 3.11 3.85 -14.73
C LYS A 144 4.25 4.18 -13.76
N ILE A 145 3.94 4.49 -12.49
CA ILE A 145 4.94 4.71 -11.45
C ILE A 145 5.63 3.38 -11.11
N GLU A 146 4.89 2.28 -11.00
CA GLU A 146 5.47 0.94 -10.83
C GLU A 146 6.49 0.63 -11.93
N LYS A 147 6.10 0.78 -13.19
CA LYS A 147 6.98 0.59 -14.34
C LYS A 147 8.21 1.49 -14.27
N ASN A 148 8.04 2.77 -13.91
CA ASN A 148 9.17 3.68 -13.72
C ASN A 148 10.14 3.19 -12.64
N LEU A 149 9.63 2.70 -11.50
CA LEU A 149 10.49 2.22 -10.42
C LEU A 149 11.27 0.97 -10.83
N ILE A 150 10.60 0.00 -11.45
CA ILE A 150 11.23 -1.25 -11.93
C ILE A 150 12.30 -0.95 -12.98
N GLU A 151 11.97 -0.16 -14.01
CA GLU A 151 12.90 0.11 -15.12
C GLU A 151 14.05 1.06 -14.72
N THR A 152 13.78 2.05 -13.88
CA THR A 152 14.77 3.10 -13.58
C THR A 152 15.69 2.73 -12.41
N PHE A 153 15.13 2.07 -11.40
CA PHE A 153 15.80 1.76 -10.14
C PHE A 153 16.02 0.26 -9.91
N GLU A 154 15.58 -0.60 -10.83
CA GLU A 154 15.77 -2.06 -10.76
C GLU A 154 15.20 -2.63 -9.44
N ILE A 155 14.07 -2.07 -8.98
CA ILE A 155 13.35 -2.64 -7.85
C ILE A 155 12.66 -3.93 -8.29
N ALA A 156 12.72 -4.96 -7.46
CA ALA A 156 12.05 -6.22 -7.71
C ALA A 156 10.52 -6.03 -7.72
N SER A 157 9.82 -6.63 -8.68
CA SER A 157 8.40 -6.35 -8.92
C SER A 157 7.51 -6.78 -7.75
N GLU A 158 7.89 -7.83 -7.03
CA GLU A 158 7.21 -8.31 -5.82
C GLU A 158 7.22 -7.29 -4.68
N LYS A 159 8.17 -6.35 -4.68
CA LYS A 159 8.26 -5.26 -3.70
C LYS A 159 7.41 -4.05 -4.07
N VAL A 160 6.66 -4.08 -5.17
CA VAL A 160 5.85 -2.96 -5.63
C VAL A 160 4.40 -3.41 -5.75
N ILE A 161 3.48 -2.65 -5.16
CA ILE A 161 2.04 -2.84 -5.37
C ILE A 161 1.39 -1.57 -5.89
N VAL A 162 0.51 -1.74 -6.87
CA VAL A 162 -0.35 -0.67 -7.37
C VAL A 162 -1.63 -0.59 -6.55
N LYS A 163 -1.81 0.53 -5.86
CA LYS A 163 -2.98 0.87 -5.04
C LYS A 163 -3.34 2.36 -5.22
N PRO A 164 -4.27 2.67 -6.14
CA PRO A 164 -4.79 4.02 -6.33
C PRO A 164 -5.36 4.62 -5.04
N ASN A 165 -5.60 5.93 -5.04
CA ASN A 165 -6.23 6.60 -3.90
C ASN A 165 -7.63 6.05 -3.62
N GLY A 166 -8.07 6.21 -2.37
CA GLY A 166 -9.36 5.72 -1.92
C GLY A 166 -10.49 6.76 -2.01
N ILE A 167 -11.71 6.27 -1.82
CA ILE A 167 -12.93 7.07 -1.65
C ILE A 167 -13.63 6.75 -0.32
N ASP A 168 -14.32 7.76 0.22
CA ASP A 168 -15.28 7.62 1.32
C ASP A 168 -16.69 7.45 0.75
N LEU A 169 -17.11 6.20 0.53
CA LEU A 169 -18.42 5.93 -0.09
C LEU A 169 -19.58 6.46 0.75
N GLU A 170 -19.47 6.48 2.08
CA GLU A 170 -20.55 6.99 2.92
C GLU A 170 -20.78 8.48 2.66
N MET A 171 -19.69 9.24 2.54
CA MET A 171 -19.73 10.67 2.25
C MET A 171 -20.30 10.98 0.85
N PHE A 172 -20.05 10.12 -0.14
CA PHE A 172 -20.44 10.34 -1.54
C PHE A 172 -21.57 9.43 -2.04
N SER A 173 -22.25 8.71 -1.15
CA SER A 173 -23.30 7.72 -1.47
C SER A 173 -24.59 8.29 -2.08
N GLY A 174 -24.68 9.61 -2.27
CA GLY A 174 -25.90 10.25 -2.79
C GLY A 174 -27.05 10.29 -1.79
N LYS A 175 -26.76 10.28 -0.48
CA LYS A 175 -27.77 10.45 0.59
C LYS A 175 -28.47 11.80 0.55
N ILE A 176 -27.83 12.82 0.00
CA ILE A 176 -28.37 14.17 -0.14
C ILE A 176 -29.17 14.22 -1.45
N SER A 177 -30.45 14.59 -1.37
CA SER A 177 -31.27 14.75 -2.57
C SER A 177 -30.81 15.95 -3.41
N LYS A 178 -31.13 15.93 -4.70
CA LYS A 178 -30.79 17.04 -5.62
C LYS A 178 -31.44 18.34 -5.16
N GLU A 179 -32.69 18.26 -4.74
CA GLU A 179 -33.53 19.37 -4.29
C GLU A 179 -32.97 19.98 -2.99
N GLU A 180 -32.62 19.14 -2.02
CA GLU A 180 -32.00 19.57 -0.77
C GLU A 180 -30.67 20.27 -1.02
N ALA A 181 -29.82 19.69 -1.87
CA ALA A 181 -28.53 20.26 -2.23
C ALA A 181 -28.68 21.62 -2.92
N ARG A 182 -29.58 21.74 -3.91
CA ARG A 182 -29.85 23.00 -4.61
C ARG A 182 -30.40 24.06 -3.67
N LYS A 183 -31.33 23.71 -2.78
CA LYS A 183 -31.85 24.62 -1.75
C LYS A 183 -30.74 25.13 -0.84
N LYS A 184 -29.86 24.24 -0.36
CA LYS A 184 -28.75 24.62 0.52
C LYS A 184 -27.74 25.53 -0.16
N LEU A 185 -27.47 25.29 -1.44
CA LEU A 185 -26.49 26.04 -2.23
C LEU A 185 -27.09 27.29 -2.90
N ASN A 186 -28.39 27.56 -2.71
CA ASN A 186 -29.13 28.62 -3.38
C ASN A 186 -29.03 28.53 -4.92
N LEU A 187 -29.16 27.31 -5.45
CA LEU A 187 -29.12 27.01 -6.87
C LEU A 187 -30.55 26.83 -7.43
N PRO A 188 -30.80 27.22 -8.69
CA PRO A 188 -32.11 27.12 -9.30
C PRO A 188 -32.56 25.65 -9.45
N PRO A 189 -33.82 25.31 -9.11
CA PRO A 189 -34.31 23.93 -9.12
C PRO A 189 -34.45 23.36 -10.53
N ASP A 190 -34.74 24.20 -11.54
CA ASP A 190 -35.12 23.76 -12.89
C ASP A 190 -34.00 23.89 -13.93
N LYS A 191 -32.82 24.40 -13.56
CA LYS A 191 -31.69 24.50 -14.50
C LYS A 191 -30.87 23.22 -14.56
N GLU A 192 -30.28 22.96 -15.72
CA GLU A 192 -29.25 21.94 -15.90
C GLU A 192 -27.92 22.46 -15.37
N ILE A 193 -27.25 21.66 -14.55
CA ILE A 193 -26.01 22.08 -13.87
C ILE A 193 -24.90 21.06 -14.12
N ALA A 194 -23.87 21.45 -14.87
CA ALA A 194 -22.60 20.75 -14.91
C ALA A 194 -21.66 21.27 -13.82
N VAL A 195 -20.98 20.37 -13.11
CA VAL A 195 -20.03 20.74 -12.06
C VAL A 195 -18.63 20.26 -12.38
N TYR A 196 -17.66 21.17 -12.23
CA TYR A 196 -16.25 20.84 -12.06
C TYR A 196 -15.84 21.18 -10.62
N VAL A 197 -15.40 20.19 -9.85
CA VAL A 197 -14.80 20.39 -8.53
C VAL A 197 -13.28 20.38 -8.64
N GLY A 198 -12.63 21.45 -8.18
CA GLY A 198 -11.18 21.50 -8.06
C GLY A 198 -10.61 22.90 -8.11
N ARG A 199 -9.30 22.99 -7.83
CA ARG A 199 -8.57 24.25 -7.90
C ARG A 199 -8.56 24.80 -9.32
N GLU A 200 -8.74 26.11 -9.41
CA GLU A 200 -8.54 26.91 -10.61
C GLU A 200 -7.04 27.12 -10.85
N VAL A 201 -6.43 26.22 -11.62
CA VAL A 201 -5.01 26.29 -11.98
C VAL A 201 -4.87 25.97 -13.47
N SER A 202 -4.07 26.77 -14.18
CA SER A 202 -3.89 26.67 -15.63
C SER A 202 -3.42 25.28 -16.09
N TRP A 203 -2.54 24.63 -15.33
CA TRP A 203 -2.03 23.29 -15.64
C TRP A 203 -3.08 22.17 -15.59
N LYS A 204 -4.31 22.45 -15.14
CA LYS A 204 -5.45 21.51 -15.18
C LYS A 204 -6.38 21.73 -16.38
N GLY A 205 -6.06 22.67 -17.27
CA GLY A 205 -6.87 22.94 -18.45
C GLY A 205 -8.12 23.78 -18.16
N MET A 206 -8.09 24.64 -17.14
CA MET A 206 -9.21 25.54 -16.82
C MET A 206 -9.63 26.43 -17.99
N GLU A 207 -8.66 26.85 -18.81
CA GLU A 207 -8.90 27.60 -20.05
C GLU A 207 -9.89 26.88 -20.97
N ILE A 208 -9.80 25.55 -21.06
CA ILE A 208 -10.70 24.72 -21.89
C ILE A 208 -12.13 24.84 -21.40
N LEU A 209 -12.33 24.80 -20.08
CA LEU A 209 -13.64 24.90 -19.45
C LEU A 209 -14.25 26.29 -19.65
N THR A 210 -13.44 27.34 -19.48
CA THR A 210 -13.88 28.73 -19.70
C THR A 210 -14.24 28.98 -21.17
N GLU A 211 -13.47 28.46 -22.13
CA GLU A 211 -13.80 28.60 -23.55
C GLU A 211 -15.04 27.77 -23.93
N ALA A 212 -15.21 26.57 -23.37
CA ALA A 212 -16.40 25.76 -23.60
C ALA A 212 -17.67 26.43 -23.04
N GLN A 213 -17.57 27.11 -21.89
CA GLN A 213 -18.69 27.85 -21.29
C GLN A 213 -19.24 28.94 -22.22
N LYS A 214 -18.39 29.60 -23.03
CA LYS A 214 -18.83 30.63 -24.00
C LYS A 214 -19.67 30.07 -25.15
N LEU A 215 -19.63 28.75 -25.37
CA LEU A 215 -20.36 28.06 -26.44
C LEU A 215 -21.69 27.46 -25.94
N LEU A 216 -21.96 27.56 -24.64
CA LEU A 216 -23.14 26.99 -23.99
C LEU A 216 -24.08 28.11 -23.52
N PRO A 217 -25.38 27.82 -23.34
CA PRO A 217 -26.28 28.72 -22.63
C PRO A 217 -25.72 29.15 -21.27
N ASP A 218 -26.07 30.37 -20.85
CA ASP A 218 -25.59 30.97 -19.60
C ASP A 218 -25.87 30.07 -18.38
N GLU A 219 -24.90 30.02 -17.46
CA GLU A 219 -24.97 29.35 -16.14
C GLU A 219 -25.03 27.81 -16.13
N ILE A 220 -24.75 27.13 -17.23
CA ILE A 220 -24.71 25.65 -17.23
C ILE A 220 -23.54 25.10 -16.41
N ILE A 221 -22.35 25.72 -16.49
CA ILE A 221 -21.13 25.21 -15.86
C ILE A 221 -20.85 25.95 -14.54
N HIS A 222 -20.73 25.18 -13.45
CA HIS A 222 -20.31 25.66 -12.14
C HIS A 222 -18.91 25.15 -11.79
N ILE A 223 -17.97 26.09 -11.61
CA ILE A 223 -16.60 25.83 -11.13
C ILE A 223 -16.58 25.93 -9.61
N VAL A 224 -16.33 24.81 -8.95
CA VAL A 224 -16.31 24.70 -7.48
C VAL A 224 -14.85 24.62 -7.00
N SER A 225 -14.30 25.76 -6.62
CA SER A 225 -12.93 25.92 -6.12
C SER A 225 -12.91 26.47 -4.70
N GLY A 226 -11.93 26.05 -3.90
CA GLY A 226 -11.69 26.60 -2.55
C GLY A 226 -12.76 26.31 -1.50
N ARG A 227 -13.58 25.26 -1.68
CA ARG A 227 -14.62 24.87 -0.72
C ARG A 227 -14.11 23.86 0.32
N PRO A 228 -14.64 23.88 1.56
CA PRO A 228 -14.42 22.82 2.53
C PRO A 228 -14.79 21.44 1.95
N TYR A 229 -14.03 20.40 2.30
CA TYR A 229 -14.25 19.07 1.76
C TYR A 229 -15.66 18.54 2.04
N GLN A 230 -16.20 18.90 3.21
CA GLN A 230 -17.54 18.54 3.68
C GLN A 230 -18.67 19.19 2.88
N GLU A 231 -18.40 20.25 2.10
CA GLU A 231 -19.40 20.87 1.22
C GLU A 231 -19.48 20.17 -0.14
N ILE A 232 -18.45 19.44 -0.55
CA ILE A 232 -18.38 18.81 -1.87
C ILE A 232 -19.56 17.86 -2.15
N PRO A 233 -20.04 17.03 -1.21
CA PRO A 233 -21.21 16.18 -1.45
C PRO A 233 -22.47 16.95 -1.85
N TYR A 234 -22.68 18.17 -1.36
CA TYR A 234 -23.81 19.01 -1.77
C TYR A 234 -23.65 19.46 -3.22
N TRP A 235 -22.47 19.93 -3.60
CA TRP A 235 -22.19 20.33 -4.99
C TRP A 235 -22.37 19.17 -5.96
N LEU A 236 -21.92 17.97 -5.58
CA LEU A 236 -22.08 16.80 -6.42
C LEU A 236 -23.54 16.33 -6.52
N SER A 237 -24.30 16.43 -5.42
CA SER A 237 -25.72 16.04 -5.42
C SER A 237 -26.61 17.00 -6.21
N ALA A 238 -26.25 18.29 -6.26
CA ALA A 238 -26.96 19.34 -7.01
C ALA A 238 -26.76 19.29 -8.54
N ALA A 239 -25.70 18.61 -8.99
CA ALA A 239 -25.31 18.55 -10.40
C ALA A 239 -26.14 17.53 -11.21
N ASP A 240 -26.19 17.76 -12.52
CA ASP A 240 -26.71 16.87 -13.55
C ASP A 240 -25.59 16.19 -14.35
N LEU A 241 -24.40 16.78 -14.40
CA LEU A 241 -23.23 16.27 -15.11
C LEU A 241 -21.95 16.62 -14.35
N PHE A 242 -21.00 15.69 -14.28
CA PHE A 242 -19.67 15.98 -13.73
C PHE A 242 -18.63 16.12 -14.84
N ILE A 243 -17.73 17.10 -14.69
CA ILE A 243 -16.64 17.35 -15.63
C ILE A 243 -15.30 17.04 -14.98
N VAL A 244 -14.50 16.19 -15.66
CA VAL A 244 -13.09 15.94 -15.33
C VAL A 244 -12.20 16.48 -16.44
N LEU A 245 -11.49 17.57 -16.14
CA LEU A 245 -10.58 18.20 -17.10
C LEU A 245 -9.24 17.45 -17.25
N GLY A 246 -8.62 17.62 -18.40
CA GLY A 246 -7.27 17.18 -18.72
C GLY A 246 -6.69 17.99 -19.87
N THR A 247 -5.37 18.22 -19.83
CA THR A 247 -4.64 19.02 -20.82
C THR A 247 -3.30 18.37 -21.15
N LYS A 248 -2.91 18.37 -22.42
CA LYS A 248 -1.58 17.92 -22.89
C LYS A 248 -0.47 18.89 -22.48
N LYS A 249 -0.82 20.13 -22.09
CA LYS A 249 0.13 21.17 -21.62
C LYS A 249 0.87 20.76 -20.33
N ASN A 250 0.32 19.81 -19.56
CA ASN A 250 0.97 19.29 -18.36
C ASN A 250 1.08 17.77 -18.43
N GLU A 251 2.25 17.27 -18.82
CA GLU A 251 2.49 15.83 -19.02
C GLU A 251 2.16 15.01 -17.76
N TYR A 252 2.52 15.54 -16.58
CA TYR A 252 2.25 14.86 -15.31
C TYR A 252 0.76 14.66 -15.07
N SER A 253 -0.06 15.71 -15.19
CA SER A 253 -1.51 15.62 -15.02
C SER A 253 -2.17 14.81 -16.14
N TYR A 254 -1.61 14.86 -17.36
CA TYR A 254 -2.13 14.13 -18.51
C TYR A 254 -1.93 12.62 -18.38
N ARG A 255 -0.77 12.19 -17.84
CA ARG A 255 -0.35 10.78 -17.88
C ARG A 255 -0.30 10.08 -16.52
N HIS A 256 -0.13 10.80 -15.41
CA HIS A 256 0.39 10.19 -14.18
C HIS A 256 -0.46 10.45 -12.92
N THR A 257 -1.47 11.31 -12.98
CA THR A 257 -2.27 11.63 -11.80
C THR A 257 -3.29 10.52 -11.50
N SER A 258 -3.55 10.27 -10.21
CA SER A 258 -4.70 9.47 -9.75
C SER A 258 -5.75 10.43 -9.18
N PRO A 259 -6.70 10.91 -10.01
CA PRO A 259 -7.60 12.00 -9.62
C PRO A 259 -8.67 11.50 -8.64
N MET A 260 -8.53 11.85 -7.35
CA MET A 260 -9.52 11.52 -6.31
C MET A 260 -10.96 11.88 -6.69
N LYS A 261 -11.14 13.03 -7.35
CA LYS A 261 -12.45 13.51 -7.82
C LYS A 261 -13.19 12.51 -8.71
N LEU A 262 -12.46 11.71 -9.50
CA LEU A 262 -13.07 10.77 -10.41
C LEU A 262 -13.78 9.67 -9.61
N PHE A 263 -13.17 9.18 -8.52
CA PHE A 263 -13.83 8.25 -7.61
C PHE A 263 -15.02 8.89 -6.88
N GLU A 264 -14.90 10.16 -6.47
CA GLU A 264 -16.01 10.93 -5.87
C GLU A 264 -17.22 11.02 -6.82
N TYR A 265 -16.94 11.29 -8.10
CA TYR A 265 -17.96 11.40 -9.14
C TYR A 265 -18.62 10.04 -9.43
N MET A 266 -17.84 8.95 -9.51
CA MET A 266 -18.35 7.60 -9.71
C MET A 266 -19.31 7.17 -8.59
N ALA A 267 -19.05 7.58 -7.34
CA ALA A 267 -19.94 7.30 -6.22
C ALA A 267 -21.22 8.15 -6.24
N SER A 268 -21.14 9.38 -6.76
CA SER A 268 -22.17 10.41 -6.63
C SER A 268 -23.39 10.24 -7.54
N GLY A 269 -23.41 9.23 -8.43
CA GLY A 269 -24.63 8.83 -9.12
C GLY A 269 -25.09 9.74 -10.27
N ARG A 270 -24.16 10.46 -10.90
CA ARG A 270 -24.43 11.29 -12.09
C ARG A 270 -23.51 10.90 -13.23
N PRO A 271 -23.87 11.22 -14.48
CA PRO A 271 -22.99 11.04 -15.63
C PRO A 271 -21.67 11.79 -15.44
N ILE A 272 -20.60 11.22 -15.99
CA ILE A 272 -19.26 11.78 -15.94
C ILE A 272 -18.81 12.05 -17.38
N LEU A 273 -18.36 13.28 -17.65
CA LEU A 273 -17.65 13.65 -18.86
C LEU A 273 -16.18 13.93 -18.53
N ALA A 274 -15.30 13.03 -18.94
CA ALA A 274 -13.87 13.11 -18.66
C ALA A 274 -13.06 13.44 -19.92
N ALA A 275 -11.94 14.15 -19.76
CA ALA A 275 -10.97 14.29 -20.83
C ALA A 275 -10.39 12.92 -21.19
N ASP A 276 -10.24 12.62 -22.48
CA ASP A 276 -9.63 11.36 -22.95
C ASP A 276 -8.11 11.36 -22.75
N THR A 277 -7.69 11.23 -21.49
CA THR A 277 -6.29 11.20 -21.08
C THR A 277 -5.90 9.80 -20.60
N PRO A 278 -4.63 9.38 -20.78
CA PRO A 278 -4.16 8.11 -20.23
C PRO A 278 -4.44 7.95 -18.73
N ALA A 279 -4.28 9.03 -17.94
CA ALA A 279 -4.55 9.02 -16.50
C ALA A 279 -6.01 8.71 -16.16
N ASN A 280 -6.97 9.28 -16.90
CA ASN A 280 -8.39 8.99 -16.70
C ASN A 280 -8.74 7.56 -17.17
N ARG A 281 -8.12 7.12 -18.28
CA ARG A 281 -8.31 5.79 -18.87
C ARG A 281 -7.80 4.64 -17.99
N GLU A 282 -6.86 4.90 -17.07
CA GLU A 282 -6.48 3.91 -16.05
C GLU A 282 -7.62 3.61 -15.05
N ILE A 283 -8.59 4.51 -14.91
CA ILE A 283 -9.67 4.40 -13.92
C ILE A 283 -11.02 4.11 -14.57
N VAL A 284 -11.37 4.78 -15.67
CA VAL A 284 -12.68 4.64 -16.33
C VAL A 284 -12.55 4.36 -17.83
N SER A 285 -13.50 3.61 -18.37
CA SER A 285 -13.70 3.44 -19.82
C SER A 285 -15.06 3.98 -20.25
N GLU A 286 -15.40 3.78 -21.51
CA GLU A 286 -16.71 4.08 -22.10
C GLU A 286 -17.84 3.41 -21.31
N ASN A 287 -17.57 2.35 -20.56
CA ASN A 287 -18.58 1.69 -19.74
C ASN A 287 -19.01 2.50 -18.51
N GLU A 288 -18.17 3.44 -18.04
CA GLU A 288 -18.42 4.24 -16.83
C GLU A 288 -18.51 5.74 -17.08
N ALA A 289 -17.91 6.26 -18.16
CA ALA A 289 -17.84 7.68 -18.45
C ALA A 289 -18.01 7.99 -19.94
N TYR A 290 -18.41 9.22 -20.22
CA TYR A 290 -18.27 9.85 -21.53
C TYR A 290 -16.91 10.54 -21.63
N PHE A 291 -16.42 10.69 -22.86
CA PHE A 291 -15.14 11.33 -23.13
C PHE A 291 -15.26 12.48 -24.12
N TYR A 292 -14.40 13.47 -23.93
CA TYR A 292 -14.13 14.54 -24.89
C TYR A 292 -12.63 14.60 -25.20
N GLU A 293 -12.29 15.16 -26.36
CA GLU A 293 -10.90 15.33 -26.79
C GLU A 293 -10.16 16.35 -25.90
N PRO A 294 -9.01 15.98 -25.29
CA PRO A 294 -8.23 16.92 -24.49
C PRO A 294 -7.80 18.15 -25.30
N ASP A 295 -7.85 19.31 -24.65
CA ASP A 295 -7.54 20.62 -25.26
C ASP A 295 -8.51 21.08 -26.37
N ASN A 296 -9.71 20.48 -26.46
CA ASN A 296 -10.76 20.87 -27.42
C ASN A 296 -12.02 21.42 -26.71
N PRO A 297 -12.15 22.75 -26.54
CA PRO A 297 -13.31 23.37 -25.88
C PRO A 297 -14.64 23.15 -26.62
N LYS A 298 -14.59 23.06 -27.95
CA LYS A 298 -15.78 22.85 -28.78
C LYS A 298 -16.34 21.44 -28.57
N ASP A 299 -15.48 20.42 -28.63
CA ASP A 299 -15.92 19.04 -28.35
C ASP A 299 -16.43 18.90 -26.91
N LEU A 300 -15.79 19.55 -25.93
CA LEU A 300 -16.32 19.62 -24.56
C LEU A 300 -17.75 20.19 -24.51
N ALA A 301 -18.00 21.34 -25.14
CA ALA A 301 -19.31 21.99 -25.17
C ALA A 301 -20.36 21.14 -25.91
N ASP A 302 -20.01 20.57 -27.06
CA ASP A 302 -20.89 19.71 -27.86
C ASP A 302 -21.29 18.46 -27.06
N LYS A 303 -20.35 17.84 -26.35
CA LYS A 303 -20.62 16.68 -25.48
C LYS A 303 -21.47 17.05 -24.27
N ILE A 304 -21.22 18.19 -23.62
CA ILE A 304 -22.06 18.69 -22.51
C ILE A 304 -23.51 18.83 -22.98
N SER A 305 -23.72 19.54 -24.09
CA SER A 305 -25.06 19.77 -24.66
C SER A 305 -25.75 18.45 -24.99
N LYS A 306 -25.03 17.52 -25.62
CA LYS A 306 -25.58 16.21 -26.00
C LYS A 306 -26.00 15.38 -24.77
N ILE A 307 -25.15 15.33 -23.75
CA ILE A 307 -25.40 14.54 -22.53
C ILE A 307 -26.54 15.16 -21.71
N MET A 308 -26.66 16.48 -21.68
CA MET A 308 -27.76 17.11 -20.92
C MET A 308 -29.12 16.91 -21.60
N THR A 309 -29.20 17.11 -22.93
CA THR A 309 -30.48 17.00 -23.66
C THR A 309 -30.95 15.55 -23.85
N ASN A 310 -30.04 14.61 -24.13
CA ASN A 310 -30.38 13.21 -24.38
C ASN A 310 -29.19 12.29 -24.09
N PRO A 311 -28.89 11.99 -22.82
CA PRO A 311 -27.79 11.10 -22.48
C PRO A 311 -28.23 9.67 -22.75
N PRO A 312 -27.70 8.96 -23.76
CA PRO A 312 -28.20 7.65 -24.13
C PRO A 312 -28.08 6.63 -22.98
N ASP A 313 -27.11 5.76 -22.94
CA ASP A 313 -26.84 4.79 -21.86
C ASP A 313 -26.52 5.34 -20.43
N SER A 314 -26.98 6.53 -20.06
CA SER A 314 -26.67 7.24 -18.81
C SER A 314 -26.77 6.38 -17.55
N LYS A 315 -27.91 5.71 -17.37
CA LYS A 315 -28.18 4.87 -16.20
C LYS A 315 -27.19 3.71 -16.11
N LEU A 316 -26.93 3.03 -17.24
CA LEU A 316 -25.98 1.93 -17.30
C LEU A 316 -24.57 2.38 -16.92
N LYS A 317 -24.13 3.55 -17.44
CA LYS A 317 -22.81 4.10 -17.09
C LYS A 317 -22.71 4.43 -15.60
N ILE A 318 -23.75 5.06 -15.03
CA ILE A 318 -23.81 5.39 -13.60
C ILE A 318 -23.74 4.13 -12.74
N ASP A 319 -24.49 3.09 -13.08
CA ASP A 319 -24.51 1.83 -12.32
C ASP A 319 -23.16 1.11 -12.41
N ASN A 320 -22.51 1.13 -13.58
CA ASN A 320 -21.16 0.58 -13.74
C ASN A 320 -20.11 1.37 -12.95
N ALA A 321 -20.17 2.69 -12.99
CA ALA A 321 -19.29 3.57 -12.22
C ALA A 321 -19.42 3.29 -10.71
N ARG A 322 -20.64 3.19 -10.20
CA ARG A 322 -20.93 2.85 -8.79
C ARG A 322 -20.38 1.48 -8.40
N ARG A 323 -20.66 0.44 -9.19
CA ARG A 323 -20.15 -0.92 -8.93
C ARG A 323 -18.62 -0.97 -8.94
N LYS A 324 -18.00 -0.24 -9.88
CA LYS A 324 -16.54 -0.21 -10.01
C LYS A 324 -15.88 0.51 -8.84
N VAL A 325 -16.41 1.66 -8.42
CA VAL A 325 -15.80 2.48 -7.34
C VAL A 325 -15.84 1.80 -5.97
N GLU A 326 -16.74 0.83 -5.76
CA GLU A 326 -16.76 0.00 -4.55
C GLU A 326 -15.43 -0.72 -4.27
N ASN A 327 -14.58 -0.92 -5.29
CA ASN A 327 -13.26 -1.52 -5.13
C ASN A 327 -12.16 -0.53 -4.75
N TYR A 328 -12.47 0.76 -4.68
CA TYR A 328 -11.51 1.84 -4.43
C TYR A 328 -11.75 2.51 -3.08
N THR A 329 -12.25 1.81 -2.07
CA THR A 329 -12.44 2.41 -0.73
C THR A 329 -11.13 2.55 0.02
N TRP A 330 -11.03 3.54 0.91
CA TRP A 330 -9.88 3.68 1.81
C TRP A 330 -9.66 2.43 2.67
N SER A 331 -10.74 1.79 3.14
CA SER A 331 -10.67 0.55 3.93
C SER A 331 -10.06 -0.61 3.15
N LYS A 332 -10.54 -0.88 1.93
CA LYS A 332 -9.96 -1.92 1.06
C LYS A 332 -8.49 -1.61 0.75
N ARG A 333 -8.16 -0.35 0.51
CA ARG A 333 -6.78 0.10 0.28
C ARG A 333 -5.89 -0.20 1.49
N ALA A 334 -6.30 0.21 2.68
CA ALA A 334 -5.54 -0.02 3.91
C ALA A 334 -5.35 -1.51 4.19
N GLN A 335 -6.39 -2.33 4.08
CA GLN A 335 -6.30 -3.78 4.28
C GLN A 335 -5.25 -4.42 3.36
N ASN A 336 -5.30 -4.12 2.07
CA ASN A 336 -4.32 -4.63 1.09
C ASN A 336 -2.90 -4.18 1.42
N ILE A 337 -2.71 -2.92 1.81
CA ILE A 337 -1.38 -2.40 2.17
C ILE A 337 -0.87 -3.05 3.47
N LEU A 338 -1.74 -3.25 4.47
CA LEU A 338 -1.38 -3.93 5.72
C LEU A 338 -1.00 -5.39 5.47
N GLU A 339 -1.71 -6.09 4.59
CA GLU A 339 -1.38 -7.45 4.19
C GLU A 339 -0.04 -7.51 3.47
N PHE A 340 0.18 -6.63 2.48
CA PHE A 340 1.45 -6.48 1.80
C PHE A 340 2.62 -6.23 2.76
N MET A 341 2.44 -5.32 3.72
CA MET A 341 3.46 -5.03 4.73
C MET A 341 3.77 -6.23 5.62
N LYS A 342 2.79 -7.09 5.92
CA LYS A 342 3.03 -8.34 6.65
C LYS A 342 3.86 -9.31 5.81
N LEU A 343 3.52 -9.46 4.52
CA LEU A 343 4.15 -10.39 3.59
C LEU A 343 5.63 -10.06 3.33
N ASP A 344 6.00 -8.80 3.19
CA ASP A 344 7.40 -8.39 2.98
C ASP A 344 8.20 -8.31 4.29
N ALA A 345 7.53 -8.09 5.42
CA ALA A 345 8.16 -8.20 6.73
C ALA A 345 8.39 -9.67 7.16
N ARG A 346 8.00 -10.65 6.33
CA ARG A 346 8.21 -12.07 6.64
C ARG A 346 9.70 -12.38 6.70
N LYS A 347 10.07 -13.14 7.72
CA LYS A 347 11.35 -13.86 7.69
C LYS A 347 11.15 -15.07 6.79
N PHE A 348 11.98 -15.20 5.76
CA PHE A 348 12.03 -16.40 4.95
C PHE A 348 13.03 -17.37 5.58
N GLY A 349 12.69 -18.65 5.60
CA GLY A 349 13.57 -19.70 6.09
C GLY A 349 13.34 -21.01 5.36
N ALA A 350 14.24 -21.95 5.60
CA ALA A 350 14.13 -23.31 5.11
C ALA A 350 14.43 -24.28 6.25
N ALA A 351 13.78 -25.44 6.24
CA ALA A 351 14.07 -26.48 7.22
C ALA A 351 13.98 -27.87 6.60
N CYS A 352 14.65 -28.84 7.21
CA CYS A 352 14.49 -30.24 6.87
C CYS A 352 14.69 -31.20 8.04
N PHE A 353 14.21 -32.41 7.85
CA PHE A 353 14.60 -33.58 8.63
C PHE A 353 15.14 -34.66 7.70
N LEU A 354 15.97 -35.55 8.25
CA LEU A 354 16.40 -36.75 7.54
C LEU A 354 15.46 -37.91 7.90
N PHE A 355 15.18 -38.77 6.93
CA PHE A 355 14.29 -39.90 7.09
C PHE A 355 14.93 -41.17 6.51
N ASP A 356 14.96 -42.24 7.30
CA ASP A 356 15.34 -43.58 6.84
C ASP A 356 14.07 -44.45 6.75
N GLU A 357 13.56 -44.62 5.53
CA GLU A 357 12.38 -45.43 5.23
C GLU A 357 12.52 -46.90 5.65
N ASN A 358 13.73 -47.46 5.57
CA ASN A 358 13.92 -48.88 5.87
C ASN A 358 13.88 -49.15 7.38
N LYS A 359 14.34 -48.18 8.17
CA LYS A 359 14.38 -48.29 9.64
C LYS A 359 13.22 -47.56 10.33
N ASN A 360 12.40 -46.81 9.59
CA ASN A 360 11.36 -45.94 10.12
C ASN A 360 11.90 -44.97 11.20
N LEU A 361 13.06 -44.37 10.93
CA LEU A 361 13.70 -43.40 11.82
C LEU A 361 13.69 -42.01 11.21
N ILE A 362 13.45 -40.99 12.04
CA ILE A 362 13.62 -39.58 11.67
C ILE A 362 14.73 -38.98 12.51
N LEU A 363 15.66 -38.28 11.86
CA LEU A 363 16.69 -37.54 12.55
C LEU A 363 16.20 -36.14 12.90
N LEU A 364 16.25 -35.79 14.20
CA LEU A 364 15.96 -34.46 14.70
C LEU A 364 17.16 -33.88 15.44
N GLN A 365 17.18 -32.55 15.54
CA GLN A 365 18.15 -31.79 16.33
C GLN A 365 17.56 -31.42 17.69
N LYS A 366 18.34 -31.52 18.75
CA LYS A 366 18.05 -30.91 20.04
C LYS A 366 18.54 -29.48 20.04
N ARG A 367 17.62 -28.52 20.11
CA ARG A 367 17.94 -27.08 20.13
C ARG A 367 18.50 -26.69 21.49
N ASP A 368 19.47 -25.77 21.50
CA ASP A 368 20.03 -25.24 22.73
C ASP A 368 19.09 -24.24 23.43
N GLY A 369 19.40 -23.93 24.69
CA GLY A 369 18.65 -22.98 25.51
C GLY A 369 18.79 -21.51 25.10
N ASN A 370 19.74 -21.16 24.23
CA ASN A 370 19.99 -19.80 23.77
C ASN A 370 19.26 -19.45 22.47
N THR A 371 18.65 -20.45 21.81
CA THR A 371 17.86 -20.23 20.59
C THR A 371 16.66 -19.31 20.82
N ALA A 372 16.47 -18.34 19.93
CA ALA A 372 15.40 -17.34 20.03
C ALA A 372 13.98 -17.94 19.85
N MET A 373 13.88 -19.10 19.19
CA MET A 373 12.63 -19.81 18.96
C MET A 373 12.77 -21.26 19.42
N PHE A 374 11.82 -21.69 20.26
CA PHE A 374 11.70 -23.04 20.79
C PHE A 374 12.98 -23.55 21.50
N PRO A 375 13.48 -22.84 22.53
CA PRO A 375 14.69 -23.26 23.26
C PRO A 375 14.47 -24.61 23.95
N ASN A 376 15.52 -25.43 23.97
CA ASN A 376 15.51 -26.78 24.56
C ASN A 376 14.50 -27.76 23.94
N LYS A 377 13.94 -27.49 22.76
CA LYS A 377 13.01 -28.40 22.07
C LYS A 377 13.70 -29.22 20.98
N TRP A 378 13.08 -30.33 20.59
CA TRP A 378 13.49 -31.11 19.42
C TRP A 378 12.89 -30.52 18.15
N GLY A 379 13.69 -30.37 17.11
CA GLY A 379 13.30 -29.68 15.90
C GLY A 379 13.98 -30.19 14.63
N PHE A 380 13.57 -29.60 13.52
CA PHE A 380 14.21 -29.77 12.23
C PHE A 380 15.49 -28.93 12.16
N PHE A 381 16.39 -29.34 11.28
CA PHE A 381 17.55 -28.55 10.88
C PHE A 381 17.12 -27.36 10.02
N GLY A 382 17.86 -26.27 10.10
CA GLY A 382 17.69 -25.10 9.23
C GLY A 382 17.27 -23.82 9.93
N GLY A 383 17.34 -22.73 9.17
CA GLY A 383 17.23 -21.38 9.69
C GLY A 383 16.65 -20.37 8.71
N GLY A 384 16.96 -19.10 8.94
CA GLY A 384 16.55 -18.01 8.06
C GLY A 384 17.42 -17.94 6.80
N LEU A 385 16.85 -17.50 5.69
CA LEU A 385 17.62 -17.27 4.47
C LEU A 385 18.49 -16.02 4.61
N GLU A 386 19.72 -16.08 4.09
CA GLU A 386 20.63 -14.95 4.07
C GLU A 386 20.75 -14.34 2.67
N GLY A 387 20.78 -13.01 2.59
CA GLY A 387 20.95 -12.31 1.32
C GLY A 387 19.87 -12.65 0.28
N ASN A 388 20.27 -13.29 -0.81
CA ASN A 388 19.42 -13.70 -1.93
C ASN A 388 19.40 -15.22 -2.13
N GLU A 389 19.72 -16.00 -1.09
CA GLU A 389 19.68 -17.47 -1.16
C GLU A 389 18.28 -17.97 -1.54
N THR A 390 18.22 -18.98 -2.40
CA THR A 390 17.05 -19.83 -2.54
C THR A 390 16.85 -20.68 -1.28
N PRO A 391 15.64 -21.22 -1.03
CA PRO A 391 15.42 -22.07 0.13
C PRO A 391 16.34 -23.30 0.21
N LYS A 392 16.74 -23.87 -0.94
CA LYS A 392 17.68 -24.99 -0.98
C LYS A 392 19.11 -24.57 -0.66
N GLU A 393 19.58 -23.46 -1.23
CA GLU A 393 20.92 -22.91 -0.93
C GLU A 393 21.06 -22.58 0.55
N GLY A 394 20.07 -21.87 1.12
CA GLY A 394 20.06 -21.55 2.54
C GLY A 394 20.04 -22.80 3.42
N LEU A 395 19.24 -23.81 3.07
CA LEU A 395 19.20 -25.07 3.82
C LEU A 395 20.52 -25.85 3.74
N ILE A 396 21.20 -25.86 2.59
CA ILE A 396 22.52 -26.50 2.44
C ILE A 396 23.57 -25.80 3.31
N ARG A 397 23.53 -24.46 3.37
CA ARG A 397 24.40 -23.68 4.26
C ARG A 397 24.14 -24.06 5.73
N GLU A 398 22.88 -24.00 6.16
CA GLU A 398 22.49 -24.30 7.54
C GLU A 398 22.86 -25.74 7.94
N LEU A 399 22.63 -26.74 7.09
CA LEU A 399 23.04 -28.14 7.36
C LEU A 399 24.56 -28.28 7.55
N LYS A 400 25.35 -27.48 6.83
CA LYS A 400 26.80 -27.46 6.98
C LYS A 400 27.23 -26.80 8.29
N GLU A 401 26.53 -25.75 8.70
CA GLU A 401 26.80 -25.03 9.95
C GLU A 401 26.35 -25.83 11.18
N GLU A 402 25.14 -26.39 11.15
CA GLU A 402 24.53 -27.08 12.29
C GLU A 402 25.13 -28.47 12.52
N ILE A 403 25.36 -29.26 11.47
CA ILE A 403 25.78 -30.68 11.58
C ILE A 403 27.00 -31.06 10.74
N GLY A 404 27.66 -30.09 10.09
CA GLY A 404 28.90 -30.34 9.33
C GLY A 404 28.71 -31.13 8.03
N LEU A 405 27.47 -31.30 7.56
CA LEU A 405 27.16 -32.08 6.36
C LEU A 405 26.84 -31.17 5.17
N THR A 406 27.20 -31.61 3.97
CA THR A 406 26.85 -30.91 2.73
C THR A 406 26.10 -31.87 1.81
N PHE A 407 25.03 -31.36 1.19
CA PHE A 407 24.15 -32.11 0.31
C PHE A 407 24.06 -31.42 -1.04
N ARG A 408 23.74 -32.18 -2.09
CA ARG A 408 23.38 -31.60 -3.39
C ARG A 408 21.91 -31.20 -3.39
N GLU A 409 21.55 -30.21 -4.19
CA GLU A 409 20.17 -29.72 -4.27
C GLU A 409 19.14 -30.80 -4.68
N ASP A 410 19.55 -31.81 -5.45
CA ASP A 410 18.71 -32.94 -5.86
C ASP A 410 18.42 -33.92 -4.71
N GLU A 411 19.22 -33.90 -3.64
CA GLU A 411 18.99 -34.69 -2.42
C GLU A 411 17.93 -34.05 -1.51
N LEU A 412 17.64 -32.75 -1.68
CA LEU A 412 16.62 -32.02 -0.92
C LEU A 412 15.26 -32.17 -1.60
N ILE A 413 14.44 -33.08 -1.09
CA ILE A 413 13.09 -33.34 -1.61
C ILE A 413 12.11 -32.33 -0.99
N PRO A 414 11.48 -31.43 -1.78
CA PRO A 414 10.52 -30.47 -1.25
C PRO A 414 9.26 -31.19 -0.76
N LEU A 415 8.75 -30.76 0.39
CA LEU A 415 7.49 -31.22 0.94
C LEU A 415 6.40 -30.15 0.74
N TRP A 416 6.49 -29.04 1.46
CA TRP A 416 5.53 -27.92 1.34
C TRP A 416 6.08 -26.63 1.93
N ASP A 417 5.44 -25.52 1.55
CA ASP A 417 5.65 -24.22 2.14
C ASP A 417 4.60 -23.94 3.22
N ASN A 418 5.06 -23.45 4.37
CA ASN A 418 4.21 -23.06 5.49
C ASN A 418 4.37 -21.58 5.82
N PHE A 419 3.26 -20.91 6.07
CA PHE A 419 3.25 -19.59 6.70
C PHE A 419 2.84 -19.71 8.17
N PHE A 420 3.74 -19.35 9.07
CA PHE A 420 3.50 -19.34 10.51
C PHE A 420 3.21 -17.91 10.96
N ALA A 421 1.91 -17.56 10.94
CA ALA A 421 1.44 -16.19 11.18
C ALA A 421 1.85 -15.60 12.54
N GLU A 422 1.90 -16.42 13.59
CA GLU A 422 2.31 -15.99 14.95
C GLU A 422 3.75 -15.50 14.99
N TYR A 423 4.62 -16.10 14.18
CA TYR A 423 6.06 -15.78 14.13
C TYR A 423 6.44 -14.91 12.93
N ASN A 424 5.48 -14.62 12.04
CA ASN A 424 5.69 -13.98 10.74
C ASN A 424 6.81 -14.62 9.91
N VAL A 425 6.85 -15.96 9.89
CA VAL A 425 7.86 -16.75 9.16
C VAL A 425 7.20 -17.46 7.98
N GLN A 426 7.76 -17.29 6.78
CA GLN A 426 7.52 -18.17 5.63
C GLN A 426 8.63 -19.22 5.60
N ARG A 427 8.28 -20.49 5.67
CA ARG A 427 9.26 -21.58 5.68
C ARG A 427 8.98 -22.63 4.61
N SER A 428 9.99 -22.95 3.81
CA SER A 428 9.97 -24.12 2.92
C SER A 428 10.49 -25.35 3.65
N LEU A 429 9.72 -26.44 3.65
CA LEU A 429 10.09 -27.70 4.29
C LEU A 429 10.60 -28.71 3.26
N PHE A 430 11.67 -29.40 3.61
CA PHE A 430 12.28 -30.46 2.81
C PHE A 430 12.47 -31.73 3.63
N VAL A 431 12.63 -32.86 2.95
CA VAL A 431 13.09 -34.12 3.54
C VAL A 431 14.30 -34.64 2.78
N ILE A 432 15.25 -35.22 3.51
CA ILE A 432 16.38 -35.93 2.93
C ILE A 432 16.21 -37.41 3.28
N LYS A 433 15.95 -38.24 2.27
CA LYS A 433 15.72 -39.69 2.45
C LYS A 433 17.03 -40.46 2.48
N LYS A 434 17.76 -40.36 3.59
CA LYS A 434 19.10 -40.92 3.73
C LYS A 434 19.45 -41.20 5.18
N TRP A 435 19.94 -42.40 5.46
CA TRP A 435 20.54 -42.73 6.74
C TRP A 435 21.99 -42.25 6.81
N ILE A 436 22.35 -41.60 7.91
CA ILE A 436 23.70 -41.10 8.18
C ILE A 436 24.03 -41.38 9.65
N PRO A 437 25.19 -42.02 9.96
CA PRO A 437 25.58 -42.25 11.34
C PRO A 437 25.78 -40.93 12.09
N GLU A 438 25.26 -40.82 13.32
CA GLU A 438 25.44 -39.64 14.18
C GLU A 438 26.92 -39.31 14.40
N SER A 439 27.78 -40.32 14.47
CA SER A 439 29.23 -40.17 14.63
C SER A 439 29.93 -39.47 13.46
N SER A 440 29.25 -39.30 12.33
CA SER A 440 29.78 -38.57 11.15
C SER A 440 29.37 -37.10 11.12
N MET A 441 28.52 -36.66 12.07
CA MET A 441 28.03 -35.30 12.17
C MET A 441 28.90 -34.49 13.14
N ILE A 442 29.15 -33.24 12.79
CA ILE A 442 29.87 -32.29 13.65
C ILE A 442 28.86 -31.26 14.10
N ILE A 443 28.47 -31.31 15.37
CA ILE A 443 27.46 -30.40 15.93
C ILE A 443 28.09 -29.01 16.07
N GLY A 444 27.75 -28.11 15.14
CA GLY A 444 28.16 -26.71 15.20
C GLY A 444 27.14 -25.84 15.94
N GLU A 445 25.85 -26.22 15.90
CA GLU A 445 24.77 -25.55 16.63
C GLU A 445 23.79 -26.56 17.26
N GLY A 446 23.11 -26.14 18.33
CA GLY A 446 22.28 -27.02 19.14
C GLY A 446 23.07 -27.89 20.13
N GLU A 447 22.37 -28.75 20.85
CA GLU A 447 22.96 -29.62 21.89
C GLU A 447 23.24 -31.04 21.39
N GLY A 448 22.67 -31.41 20.25
CA GLY A 448 22.91 -32.72 19.64
C GLY A 448 21.86 -33.12 18.61
N VAL A 449 21.97 -34.35 18.13
CA VAL A 449 21.07 -34.96 17.16
C VAL A 449 20.68 -36.35 17.63
N LYS A 450 19.56 -36.87 17.15
CA LYS A 450 19.14 -38.23 17.44
C LYS A 450 18.27 -38.79 16.34
N TRP A 451 18.53 -40.03 15.93
CA TRP A 451 17.59 -40.83 15.16
C TRP A 451 16.50 -41.37 16.08
N ILE A 452 15.25 -41.00 15.82
CA ILE A 452 14.10 -41.33 16.66
C ILE A 452 13.13 -42.21 15.87
N PRO A 453 12.67 -43.35 16.42
CA PRO A 453 11.59 -44.14 15.86
C PRO A 453 10.30 -43.34 15.70
N ILE A 454 9.60 -43.55 14.58
CA ILE A 454 8.36 -42.83 14.27
C ILE A 454 7.27 -43.03 15.34
N ASP A 455 7.18 -44.22 15.91
CA ASP A 455 6.24 -44.57 16.98
C ASP A 455 6.55 -43.87 18.31
N GLU A 456 7.81 -43.50 18.54
CA GLU A 456 8.25 -42.78 19.75
C GLU A 456 8.33 -41.26 19.55
N ILE A 457 8.25 -40.75 18.32
CA ILE A 457 8.64 -39.36 17.99
C ILE A 457 7.84 -38.29 18.74
N PHE A 458 6.57 -38.57 19.03
CA PHE A 458 5.68 -37.62 19.72
C PHE A 458 5.82 -37.63 21.24
N GLU A 459 6.59 -38.57 21.81
CA GLU A 459 6.97 -38.60 23.23
C GLU A 459 8.06 -37.56 23.55
N TYR A 460 8.79 -37.10 22.53
CA TYR A 460 9.80 -36.05 22.67
C TYR A 460 9.13 -34.65 22.71
N ASP A 461 9.74 -33.72 23.43
CA ASP A 461 9.30 -32.31 23.45
C ASP A 461 9.67 -31.61 22.14
N LEU A 462 8.83 -31.81 21.13
CA LEU A 462 8.96 -31.23 19.81
C LEU A 462 8.62 -29.73 19.80
N SER A 463 9.34 -28.97 18.99
CA SER A 463 8.90 -27.63 18.57
C SER A 463 7.53 -27.71 17.88
N ASP A 464 6.72 -26.68 18.06
CA ASP A 464 5.36 -26.65 17.50
C ASP A 464 5.38 -26.78 15.97
N PHE A 465 6.43 -26.24 15.36
CA PHE A 465 6.71 -26.39 13.93
C PHE A 465 6.98 -27.83 13.53
N ALA A 466 7.87 -28.53 14.24
CA ALA A 466 8.21 -29.92 13.92
C ALA A 466 7.01 -30.85 14.16
N ARG A 467 6.29 -30.68 15.27
CA ARG A 467 5.10 -31.48 15.60
C ARG A 467 4.06 -31.43 14.48
N LYS A 468 3.66 -30.23 14.06
CA LYS A 468 2.64 -30.04 13.01
C LYS A 468 3.05 -30.66 11.67
N ASP A 469 4.31 -30.50 11.30
CA ASP A 469 4.80 -31.01 10.01
C ASP A 469 5.01 -32.53 10.03
N LEU A 470 5.44 -33.10 11.15
CA LEU A 470 5.53 -34.56 11.32
C LEU A 470 4.15 -35.21 11.31
N GLU A 471 3.16 -34.66 12.02
CA GLU A 471 1.77 -35.16 11.97
C GLU A 471 1.24 -35.24 10.53
N ARG A 472 1.54 -34.21 9.73
CA ARG A 472 1.17 -34.18 8.31
C ARG A 472 1.97 -35.19 7.49
N PHE A 473 3.29 -35.21 7.66
CA PHE A 473 4.18 -36.08 6.87
C PHE A 473 3.83 -37.55 7.06
N LEU A 474 3.65 -37.98 8.31
CA LEU A 474 3.31 -39.35 8.65
C LEU A 474 1.97 -39.73 8.02
N ARG A 475 0.92 -38.90 8.18
CA ARG A 475 -0.39 -39.16 7.58
C ARG A 475 -0.38 -39.29 6.05
N GLU A 476 0.53 -38.58 5.37
CA GLU A 476 0.57 -38.54 3.90
C GLU A 476 1.49 -39.59 3.29
N ASN A 477 2.43 -40.18 4.05
CA ASN A 477 3.51 -41.01 3.50
C ASN A 477 3.68 -42.37 4.19
N ILE A 478 3.01 -42.62 5.31
CA ILE A 478 3.09 -43.85 6.12
C ILE A 478 1.67 -44.27 6.50
#